data_AF-A0A4Q3UW26-F1
#
_entry.id   AF-A0A4Q3UW26-F1
#
_cell.length_a   1.000
_cell.length_b   1.000
_cell.length_c   1.000
_cell.angle_alpha   90.00
_cell.angle_beta   90.00
_cell.angle_gamma   90.00
#
_symmetry.space_group_name_H-M   'P 1'
#
loop_
_entity.id
_entity.type
_entity.pdbx_description
1 polymer ?
#
loop_
_entity_poly.entity_id
_entity_poly.type
_entity_poly.pdbx_seq_one_letter_code
_entity_poly.pdbx_strand_id
1 'polypeptide(L)'
;MRSIFAAVSVLALAAACGPTEPAKPVALAPGETANADLQRMLIEAKPGDTIEIGEGTFEFTEGLSLTVDDVTIKGAGIDKTILSFKGQKGAGEGLLVQSDGVTLTGFTMQDSKGDGIKSKGADDIVYKDLKVEWTGGPKAENGAYGVYPVESKNVLVDGVIVSGASDAGIYVGQSDNIIVRNSRAEFNVAGIEIEN
;
A
#
# COMPACT_ATOMS: atom_id res chain seq x y z
N MET A 1 -5.27 7.67 85.45
CA MET A 1 -6.13 8.17 84.36
C MET A 1 -5.26 8.84 83.31
N ARG A 2 -5.28 8.30 82.08
CA ARG A 2 -5.02 8.92 80.76
C ARG A 2 -4.30 7.92 79.85
N SER A 3 -5.11 7.10 79.18
CA SER A 3 -4.69 6.25 78.08
C SER A 3 -4.45 7.11 76.84
N ILE A 4 -3.29 6.97 76.21
CA ILE A 4 -2.96 7.61 74.92
C ILE A 4 -3.30 6.59 73.83
N PHE A 5 -4.31 6.88 73.02
CA PHE A 5 -4.59 6.15 71.79
C PHE A 5 -3.78 6.77 70.64
N ALA A 6 -2.84 6.01 70.08
CA ALA A 6 -2.18 6.34 68.83
C ALA A 6 -3.03 5.81 67.67
N ALA A 7 -3.62 6.69 66.87
CA ALA A 7 -4.33 6.34 65.65
C ALA A 7 -3.31 6.24 64.50
N VAL A 8 -3.09 5.03 63.99
CA VAL A 8 -2.32 4.79 62.76
C VAL A 8 -3.29 4.87 61.59
N SER A 9 -3.16 5.93 60.78
CA SER A 9 -3.87 6.08 59.51
C SER A 9 -3.11 5.34 58.41
N VAL A 10 -3.66 4.20 57.97
CA VAL A 10 -3.17 3.47 56.79
C VAL A 10 -3.79 4.11 55.54
N LEU A 11 -2.97 4.80 54.75
CA LEU A 11 -3.36 5.34 53.45
C LEU A 11 -3.21 4.23 52.40
N ALA A 12 -4.32 3.65 51.95
CA ALA A 12 -4.32 2.67 50.87
C ALA A 12 -4.15 3.37 49.52
N LEU A 13 -2.97 3.25 48.90
CA LEU A 13 -2.76 3.61 47.50
C LEU A 13 -3.42 2.54 46.62
N ALA A 14 -4.60 2.84 46.09
CA ALA A 14 -5.20 2.05 45.01
C ALA A 14 -4.44 2.35 43.70
N ALA A 15 -3.61 1.40 43.25
CA ALA A 15 -3.00 1.44 41.93
C ALA A 15 -4.10 1.23 40.87
N ALA A 16 -4.44 2.29 40.14
CA ALA A 16 -5.35 2.23 39.00
C ALA A 16 -4.61 1.66 37.78
N CYS A 17 -4.48 0.34 37.69
CA CYS A 17 -4.18 -0.34 36.43
C CYS A 17 -5.48 -0.48 35.63
N GLY A 18 -5.80 0.54 34.83
CA GLY A 18 -6.77 0.39 33.74
C GLY A 18 -6.15 -0.42 32.60
N PRO A 19 -6.95 -1.13 31.78
CA PRO A 19 -6.46 -1.81 30.60
C PRO A 19 -5.84 -0.77 29.65
N THR A 20 -4.55 -0.92 29.37
CA THR A 20 -3.83 -0.14 28.36
C THR A 20 -4.44 -0.47 27.01
N GLU A 21 -5.17 0.48 26.44
CA GLU A 21 -5.62 0.39 25.04
C GLU A 21 -4.39 0.12 24.17
N PRO A 22 -4.42 -0.90 23.28
CA PRO A 22 -3.28 -1.19 22.44
C PRO A 22 -2.90 0.08 21.67
N ALA A 23 -1.62 0.46 21.74
CA ALA A 23 -1.13 1.63 21.03
C ALA A 23 -1.50 1.49 19.56
N LYS A 24 -2.13 2.53 18.99
CA LYS A 24 -2.43 2.57 17.56
C LYS A 24 -1.12 2.28 16.79
N PRO A 25 -1.15 1.39 15.79
CA PRO A 25 0.01 1.16 14.95
C PRO A 25 0.54 2.51 14.44
N VAL A 26 1.83 2.76 14.65
CA VAL A 26 2.48 3.95 14.13
C VAL A 26 2.72 3.71 12.64
N ALA A 27 2.25 4.64 11.80
CA ALA A 27 2.48 4.55 10.36
C ALA A 27 3.98 4.50 10.04
N LEU A 28 4.37 3.72 9.04
CA LEU A 28 5.75 3.60 8.61
C LEU A 28 6.30 4.97 8.18
N ALA A 29 7.41 5.40 8.77
CA ALA A 29 8.08 6.64 8.39
C ALA A 29 9.16 6.37 7.32
N PRO A 30 9.50 7.36 6.48
CA PRO A 30 10.63 7.26 5.56
C PRO A 30 11.94 7.00 6.31
N GLY A 31 12.84 6.22 5.69
CA GLY A 31 14.15 5.92 6.26
C GLY A 31 14.93 4.92 5.41
N GLU A 32 16.22 4.75 5.72
CA GLU A 32 17.13 3.86 4.98
C GLU A 32 16.66 2.40 4.96
N THR A 33 15.95 1.97 6.01
CA THR A 33 15.43 0.60 6.13
C THR A 33 13.99 0.45 5.64
N ALA A 34 13.34 1.52 5.18
CA ALA A 34 11.90 1.54 4.97
C ALA A 34 11.42 0.53 3.91
N ASN A 35 12.24 0.23 2.89
CA ASN A 35 11.92 -0.82 1.92
C ASN A 35 11.80 -2.20 2.61
N ALA A 36 12.77 -2.53 3.48
CA ALA A 36 12.80 -3.79 4.21
C ALA A 36 11.73 -3.85 5.30
N ASP A 37 11.50 -2.73 5.99
CA ASP A 37 10.46 -2.62 7.02
C ASP A 37 9.06 -2.78 6.42
N LEU A 38 8.77 -2.14 5.28
CA LEU A 38 7.49 -2.32 4.60
C LEU A 38 7.30 -3.76 4.13
N GLN A 39 8.32 -4.36 3.49
CA GLN A 39 8.24 -5.76 3.07
C GLN A 39 8.01 -6.70 4.25
N ARG A 40 8.66 -6.46 5.39
CA ARG A 40 8.44 -7.24 6.62
C ARG A 40 7.01 -7.07 7.13
N MET A 41 6.48 -5.84 7.16
CA MET A 41 5.08 -5.59 7.54
C MET A 41 4.09 -6.35 6.64
N LEU A 42 4.36 -6.42 5.33
CA LEU A 42 3.54 -7.18 4.37
C LEU A 42 3.59 -8.70 4.61
N ILE A 43 4.76 -9.23 4.98
CA ILE A 43 4.94 -10.66 5.31
C ILE A 43 4.29 -11.02 6.65
N GLU A 44 4.37 -10.13 7.64
CA GLU A 44 3.88 -10.36 9.01
C GLU A 44 2.40 -10.00 9.19
N ALA A 45 1.78 -9.38 8.18
CA ALA A 45 0.38 -9.02 8.18
C ALA A 45 -0.53 -10.23 8.41
N LYS A 46 -1.70 -9.95 8.97
CA LYS A 46 -2.78 -10.90 9.13
C LYS A 46 -4.01 -10.41 8.36
N PRO A 47 -4.91 -11.31 7.96
CA PRO A 47 -6.18 -10.92 7.36
C PRO A 47 -6.93 -9.90 8.23
N GLY A 48 -7.37 -8.81 7.60
CA GLY A 48 -8.00 -7.66 8.23
C GLY A 48 -7.04 -6.54 8.68
N ASP A 49 -5.73 -6.74 8.59
CA ASP A 49 -4.76 -5.72 8.98
C ASP A 49 -4.75 -4.53 7.99
N THR A 50 -4.49 -3.35 8.54
CA THR A 50 -4.16 -2.15 7.76
C THR A 50 -2.71 -1.77 8.00
N ILE A 51 -1.92 -1.77 6.93
CA ILE A 51 -0.55 -1.27 6.90
C ILE A 51 -0.62 0.21 6.50
N GLU A 52 -0.39 1.08 7.48
CA GLU A 52 -0.32 2.53 7.24
C GLU A 52 1.11 2.96 6.89
N ILE A 53 1.26 3.67 5.78
CA ILE A 53 2.50 4.30 5.34
C ILE A 53 2.35 5.81 5.51
N GLY A 54 3.25 6.40 6.28
CA GLY A 54 3.23 7.83 6.59
C GLY A 54 3.49 8.72 5.37
N GLU A 55 3.34 10.02 5.59
CA GLU A 55 3.73 11.04 4.60
C GLU A 55 5.26 11.05 4.41
N GLY A 56 5.70 11.25 3.17
CA GLY A 56 7.09 11.38 2.77
C GLY A 56 7.44 10.54 1.54
N THR A 57 8.70 10.65 1.12
CA THR A 57 9.26 9.88 0.01
C THR A 57 10.11 8.72 0.52
N PHE A 58 9.80 7.53 0.03
CA PHE A 58 10.43 6.27 0.38
C PHE A 58 11.23 5.78 -0.81
N GLU A 59 12.56 5.69 -0.66
CA GLU A 59 13.44 5.22 -1.73
C GLU A 59 13.61 3.70 -1.63
N PHE A 60 13.08 2.98 -2.62
CA PHE A 60 13.09 1.53 -2.67
C PHE A 60 14.06 1.02 -3.74
N THR A 61 14.81 -0.01 -3.37
CA THR A 61 15.77 -0.67 -4.26
C THR A 61 15.30 -2.05 -4.71
N GLU A 62 14.27 -2.61 -4.05
CA GLU A 62 13.68 -3.90 -4.37
C GLU A 62 12.16 -3.76 -4.50
N GLY A 63 11.56 -4.62 -5.33
CA GLY A 63 10.09 -4.71 -5.46
C GLY A 63 9.45 -5.23 -4.18
N LEU A 64 8.17 -4.92 -3.98
CA LEU A 64 7.37 -5.41 -2.86
C LEU A 64 6.50 -6.59 -3.28
N SER A 65 6.18 -7.48 -2.33
CA SER A 65 5.20 -8.54 -2.53
C SER A 65 4.26 -8.71 -1.34
N LEU A 66 3.00 -9.03 -1.65
CA LEU A 66 1.96 -9.39 -0.69
C LEU A 66 1.31 -10.70 -1.10
N THR A 67 1.20 -11.62 -0.15
CA THR A 67 0.57 -12.94 -0.32
C THR A 67 -0.38 -13.27 0.85
N VAL A 68 -0.87 -12.23 1.54
CA VAL A 68 -1.78 -12.36 2.68
C VAL A 68 -3.10 -11.69 2.30
N ASP A 69 -4.19 -12.46 2.44
CA ASP A 69 -5.53 -12.01 2.07
C ASP A 69 -6.05 -10.92 3.02
N ASP A 70 -7.04 -10.16 2.57
CA ASP A 70 -7.80 -9.16 3.33
C ASP A 70 -6.93 -8.05 3.97
N VAL A 71 -5.83 -7.67 3.32
CA VAL A 71 -4.93 -6.60 3.80
C VAL A 71 -5.26 -5.27 3.12
N THR A 72 -5.26 -4.19 3.91
CA THR A 72 -5.28 -2.82 3.37
C THR A 72 -3.89 -2.18 3.45
N ILE A 73 -3.35 -1.71 2.33
CA ILE A 73 -2.16 -0.86 2.28
C ILE A 73 -2.61 0.59 2.06
N LYS A 74 -2.32 1.46 3.01
CA LYS A 74 -2.84 2.83 3.05
C LYS A 74 -1.75 3.86 3.24
N GLY A 75 -1.60 4.78 2.30
CA GLY A 75 -0.78 5.98 2.45
C GLY A 75 -1.54 7.19 3.00
N ALA A 76 -0.84 8.30 3.18
CA ALA A 76 -1.39 9.58 3.64
C ALA A 76 -2.11 10.39 2.53
N GLY A 77 -2.03 9.95 1.27
CA GLY A 77 -2.66 10.53 0.09
C GLY A 77 -1.75 10.53 -1.15
N ILE A 78 -2.35 10.70 -2.33
CA ILE A 78 -1.62 10.95 -3.59
C ILE A 78 -0.67 12.15 -3.37
N ASP A 79 0.57 11.98 -3.83
CA ASP A 79 1.69 12.93 -3.74
C ASP A 79 2.11 13.31 -2.31
N LYS A 80 1.53 12.65 -1.29
CA LYS A 80 1.96 12.77 0.12
C LYS A 80 2.80 11.57 0.55
N THR A 81 2.32 10.36 0.27
CA THR A 81 3.12 9.14 0.43
C THR A 81 3.64 8.74 -0.95
N ILE A 82 4.96 8.79 -1.15
CA ILE A 82 5.59 8.48 -2.44
C ILE A 82 6.51 7.28 -2.26
N LEU A 83 6.23 6.18 -2.95
CA LEU A 83 7.08 5.00 -3.05
C LEU A 83 7.90 5.11 -4.34
N SER A 84 9.15 5.56 -4.24
CA SER A 84 10.06 5.77 -5.36
C SER A 84 10.91 4.52 -5.60
N PHE A 85 10.76 3.92 -6.78
CA PHE A 85 11.54 2.78 -7.25
C PHE A 85 12.64 3.21 -8.24
N LYS A 86 12.97 4.50 -8.29
CA LYS A 86 14.02 5.03 -9.16
C LYS A 86 15.38 4.35 -8.97
N GLY A 87 15.63 3.84 -7.76
CA GLY A 87 16.83 3.06 -7.38
C GLY A 87 16.68 1.54 -7.50
N GLN A 88 15.57 1.03 -8.04
CA GLN A 88 15.27 -0.40 -8.09
C GLN A 88 16.36 -1.18 -8.84
N LYS A 89 16.82 -2.28 -8.27
CA LYS A 89 17.90 -3.10 -8.84
C LYS A 89 17.35 -4.19 -9.74
N GLY A 90 16.37 -4.94 -9.27
CA GLY A 90 15.65 -5.96 -10.05
C GLY A 90 14.78 -5.37 -11.18
N ALA A 91 14.35 -6.21 -12.12
CA ALA A 91 13.48 -5.81 -13.24
C ALA A 91 12.00 -6.11 -12.99
N GLY A 92 11.64 -6.44 -11.74
CA GLY A 92 10.28 -6.80 -11.36
C GLY A 92 9.37 -5.60 -11.13
N GLU A 93 8.13 -5.90 -10.77
CA GLU A 93 7.10 -4.95 -10.46
C GLU A 93 7.46 -4.08 -9.24
N GLY A 94 6.84 -2.90 -9.10
CA GLY A 94 6.94 -2.11 -7.87
C GLY A 94 6.24 -2.81 -6.71
N LEU A 95 5.03 -3.31 -6.94
CA LEU A 95 4.27 -4.14 -6.00
C LEU A 95 3.56 -5.29 -6.72
N LEU A 96 3.84 -6.52 -6.30
CA LEU A 96 3.15 -7.73 -6.72
C LEU A 96 2.20 -8.22 -5.62
N VAL A 97 0.91 -8.29 -5.94
CA VAL A 97 -0.15 -8.84 -5.06
C VAL A 97 -0.59 -10.20 -5.60
N GLN A 98 -0.55 -11.22 -4.75
CA GLN A 98 -1.00 -12.59 -5.05
C GLN A 98 -1.88 -13.12 -3.91
N SER A 99 -2.89 -12.34 -3.53
CA SER A 99 -3.79 -12.59 -2.42
C SER A 99 -5.11 -11.85 -2.61
N ASP A 100 -6.18 -12.37 -2.03
CA ASP A 100 -7.54 -11.90 -2.25
C ASP A 100 -7.92 -10.76 -1.27
N GLY A 101 -8.95 -9.98 -1.59
CA GLY A 101 -9.53 -8.99 -0.66
C GLY A 101 -8.63 -7.78 -0.37
N VAL A 102 -7.61 -7.54 -1.19
CA VAL A 102 -6.61 -6.49 -0.95
C VAL A 102 -7.14 -5.11 -1.37
N THR A 103 -6.98 -4.13 -0.49
CA THR A 103 -7.21 -2.71 -0.81
C THR A 103 -5.90 -1.93 -0.81
N LEU A 104 -5.61 -1.26 -1.92
CA LEU A 104 -4.47 -0.37 -2.10
C LEU A 104 -4.96 1.06 -2.22
N THR A 105 -4.56 1.96 -1.32
CA THR A 105 -5.11 3.32 -1.33
C THR A 105 -4.19 4.43 -0.81
N GLY A 106 -4.32 5.61 -1.42
CA GLY A 106 -3.79 6.85 -0.87
C GLY A 106 -2.27 6.99 -0.96
N PHE A 107 -1.64 6.51 -2.03
CA PHE A 107 -0.20 6.71 -2.25
C PHE A 107 0.14 6.86 -3.74
N THR A 108 1.33 7.41 -3.99
CA THR A 108 1.96 7.50 -5.30
C THR A 108 3.08 6.47 -5.40
N MET A 109 3.15 5.73 -6.51
CA MET A 109 4.27 4.88 -6.89
C MET A 109 5.00 5.49 -8.07
N GLN A 110 6.33 5.53 -8.02
CA GLN A 110 7.16 6.14 -9.05
C GLN A 110 8.24 5.19 -9.58
N ASP A 111 8.46 5.23 -10.88
CA ASP A 111 9.70 4.77 -11.52
C ASP A 111 10.06 3.29 -11.27
N SER A 112 9.09 2.38 -11.18
CA SER A 112 9.37 0.94 -11.17
C SER A 112 10.03 0.51 -12.48
N LYS A 113 10.93 -0.47 -12.42
CA LYS A 113 11.57 -1.03 -13.63
C LYS A 113 10.63 -1.89 -14.44
N GLY A 114 9.82 -2.71 -13.77
CA GLY A 114 8.70 -3.45 -14.37
C GLY A 114 7.39 -2.71 -14.17
N ASP A 115 6.28 -3.45 -14.22
CA ASP A 115 4.93 -2.92 -13.97
C ASP A 115 4.86 -2.17 -12.64
N GLY A 116 3.97 -1.19 -12.51
CA GLY A 116 3.79 -0.47 -11.26
C GLY A 116 3.22 -1.37 -10.18
N ILE A 117 1.90 -1.54 -10.19
CA ILE A 117 1.18 -2.38 -9.23
C ILE A 117 0.46 -3.48 -9.99
N LYS A 118 0.82 -4.72 -9.71
CA LYS A 118 0.23 -5.90 -10.35
C LYS A 118 -0.48 -6.77 -9.33
N SER A 119 -1.71 -7.17 -9.63
CA SER A 119 -2.36 -8.29 -8.92
C SER A 119 -2.50 -9.45 -9.89
N LYS A 120 -2.10 -10.66 -9.48
CA LYS A 120 -2.17 -11.84 -10.34
C LYS A 120 -2.83 -12.99 -9.61
N GLY A 121 -3.89 -13.54 -10.20
CA GLY A 121 -4.61 -14.66 -9.59
C GLY A 121 -5.22 -14.26 -8.24
N ALA A 122 -5.73 -13.04 -8.15
CA ALA A 122 -6.12 -12.37 -6.91
C ALA A 122 -7.50 -11.73 -7.09
N ASP A 123 -8.48 -12.16 -6.31
CA ASP A 123 -9.88 -11.74 -6.41
C ASP A 123 -10.21 -10.63 -5.38
N ASP A 124 -11.29 -9.89 -5.63
CA ASP A 124 -11.81 -8.83 -4.74
C ASP A 124 -10.79 -7.70 -4.47
N ILE A 125 -10.15 -7.21 -5.54
CA ILE A 125 -9.07 -6.22 -5.47
C ILE A 125 -9.60 -4.79 -5.66
N VAL A 126 -9.18 -3.90 -4.77
CA VAL A 126 -9.51 -2.47 -4.84
C VAL A 126 -8.25 -1.61 -4.98
N TYR A 127 -8.18 -0.88 -6.10
CA TYR A 127 -7.23 0.20 -6.33
C TYR A 127 -7.96 1.53 -6.18
N LYS A 128 -7.61 2.33 -5.18
CA LYS A 128 -8.35 3.55 -4.89
C LYS A 128 -7.48 4.74 -4.53
N ASP A 129 -7.70 5.89 -5.17
CA ASP A 129 -6.96 7.12 -4.88
C ASP A 129 -5.44 6.89 -4.94
N LEU A 130 -4.99 6.26 -6.04
CA LEU A 130 -3.58 5.93 -6.30
C LEU A 130 -3.04 6.75 -7.45
N LYS A 131 -1.73 6.93 -7.48
CA LYS A 131 -1.01 7.43 -8.65
C LYS A 131 0.16 6.51 -8.97
N VAL A 132 0.30 6.11 -10.23
CA VAL A 132 1.47 5.37 -10.73
C VAL A 132 2.09 6.18 -11.85
N GLU A 133 3.36 6.57 -11.72
CA GLU A 133 4.01 7.39 -12.74
C GLU A 133 5.46 7.01 -13.02
N TRP A 134 5.84 7.07 -14.29
CA TRP A 134 7.25 7.15 -14.68
C TRP A 134 7.61 8.62 -14.87
N THR A 135 8.37 9.15 -13.90
CA THR A 135 8.67 10.59 -13.77
C THR A 135 9.55 11.10 -14.90
N GLY A 136 10.26 10.20 -15.58
CA GLY A 136 11.04 10.48 -16.79
C GLY A 136 10.21 10.66 -18.08
N GLY A 137 8.88 10.56 -18.00
CA GLY A 137 7.98 10.56 -19.17
C GLY A 137 7.93 9.21 -19.89
N PRO A 138 7.13 9.10 -20.97
CA PRO A 138 6.96 7.86 -21.71
C PRO A 138 8.26 7.42 -22.38
N LYS A 139 8.69 6.19 -22.09
CA LYS A 139 9.87 5.55 -22.66
C LYS A 139 9.60 4.08 -22.89
N ALA A 140 10.24 3.49 -23.90
CA ALA A 140 10.07 2.08 -24.21
C ALA A 140 10.61 1.15 -23.11
N GLU A 141 11.53 1.66 -22.28
CA GLU A 141 12.17 0.92 -21.19
C GLU A 141 11.42 1.04 -19.85
N ASN A 142 10.32 1.82 -19.79
CA ASN A 142 9.46 1.87 -18.60
C ASN A 142 8.69 0.55 -18.46
N GLY A 143 8.11 0.32 -17.29
CA GLY A 143 7.18 -0.78 -17.08
C GLY A 143 6.01 -0.73 -18.07
N ALA A 144 5.57 -1.90 -18.52
CA ALA A 144 4.51 -2.03 -19.52
C ALA A 144 3.20 -1.48 -18.97
N TYR A 145 2.87 -1.82 -17.72
CA TYR A 145 1.57 -1.54 -17.14
C TYR A 145 1.66 -0.79 -15.81
N GLY A 146 0.86 0.27 -15.63
CA GLY A 146 0.83 1.02 -14.37
C GLY A 146 0.03 0.32 -13.26
N VAL A 147 -1.25 0.09 -13.50
CA VAL A 147 -2.11 -0.76 -12.67
C VAL A 147 -2.54 -1.96 -13.49
N TYR A 148 -2.20 -3.15 -13.00
CA TYR A 148 -2.27 -4.40 -13.75
C TYR A 148 -2.88 -5.57 -12.96
N PRO A 149 -4.20 -5.61 -12.78
CA PRO A 149 -4.89 -6.84 -12.40
C PRO A 149 -4.96 -7.82 -13.57
N VAL A 150 -4.61 -9.08 -13.31
CA VAL A 150 -4.66 -10.16 -14.30
C VAL A 150 -5.11 -11.47 -13.67
N GLU A 151 -5.86 -12.29 -14.42
CA GLU A 151 -6.40 -13.56 -13.92
C GLU A 151 -7.21 -13.35 -12.62
N SER A 152 -8.01 -12.28 -12.54
CA SER A 152 -8.66 -11.79 -11.31
C SER A 152 -10.18 -11.68 -11.46
N LYS A 153 -10.91 -11.61 -10.36
CA LYS A 153 -12.35 -11.31 -10.33
C LYS A 153 -12.68 -10.17 -9.37
N ASN A 154 -13.77 -9.46 -9.66
CA ASN A 154 -14.28 -8.39 -8.81
C ASN A 154 -13.24 -7.28 -8.58
N VAL A 155 -12.81 -6.65 -9.67
CA VAL A 155 -11.78 -5.61 -9.65
C VAL A 155 -12.43 -4.23 -9.64
N LEU A 156 -12.06 -3.38 -8.68
CA LEU A 156 -12.40 -1.97 -8.66
C LEU A 156 -11.15 -1.11 -8.82
N VAL A 157 -11.13 -0.28 -9.87
CA VAL A 157 -10.17 0.80 -10.07
C VAL A 157 -10.91 2.14 -10.00
N ASP A 158 -10.68 2.91 -8.94
CA ASP A 158 -11.42 4.15 -8.64
C ASP A 158 -10.49 5.32 -8.28
N GLY A 159 -10.53 6.40 -9.06
CA GLY A 159 -9.71 7.58 -8.73
C GLY A 159 -8.21 7.36 -8.94
N VAL A 160 -7.84 6.48 -9.88
CA VAL A 160 -6.43 6.15 -10.15
C VAL A 160 -5.87 7.04 -11.26
N ILE A 161 -4.67 7.56 -11.04
CA ILE A 161 -3.91 8.32 -12.05
C ILE A 161 -2.75 7.46 -12.53
N VAL A 162 -2.61 7.27 -13.84
CA VAL A 162 -1.43 6.58 -14.41
C VAL A 162 -0.80 7.38 -15.55
N SER A 163 0.52 7.51 -15.53
CA SER A 163 1.24 8.14 -16.64
C SER A 163 2.64 7.59 -16.92
N GLY A 164 3.00 7.52 -18.19
CA GLY A 164 4.33 7.15 -18.65
C GLY A 164 4.56 5.64 -18.82
N ALA A 165 3.53 4.80 -18.72
CA ALA A 165 3.65 3.38 -18.99
C ALA A 165 4.10 3.13 -20.44
N SER A 166 4.96 2.12 -20.67
CA SER A 166 5.47 1.81 -22.00
C SER A 166 4.44 1.09 -22.89
N ASP A 167 3.36 0.59 -22.29
CA ASP A 167 2.20 0.03 -22.98
C ASP A 167 0.90 0.68 -22.47
N ALA A 168 0.18 0.06 -21.54
CA ALA A 168 -1.09 0.56 -21.05
C ALA A 168 -0.99 1.17 -19.63
N GLY A 169 -1.66 2.30 -19.40
CA GLY A 169 -1.72 2.90 -18.06
C GLY A 169 -2.44 1.99 -17.07
N ILE A 170 -3.72 1.72 -17.34
CA ILE A 170 -4.51 0.73 -16.61
C ILE A 170 -4.77 -0.42 -17.58
N TYR A 171 -4.23 -1.60 -17.29
CA TYR A 171 -4.47 -2.80 -18.07
C TYR A 171 -5.15 -3.84 -17.20
N VAL A 172 -6.32 -4.33 -17.61
CA VAL A 172 -7.02 -5.41 -16.91
C VAL A 172 -7.11 -6.60 -17.85
N GLY A 173 -6.41 -7.68 -17.53
CA GLY A 173 -6.27 -8.85 -18.40
C GLY A 173 -6.95 -10.10 -17.84
N GLN A 174 -7.58 -10.91 -18.68
CA GLN A 174 -8.08 -12.24 -18.34
C GLN A 174 -8.92 -12.26 -17.05
N SER A 175 -9.73 -11.23 -16.84
CA SER A 175 -10.42 -10.97 -15.56
C SER A 175 -11.93 -10.78 -15.76
N ASP A 176 -12.71 -11.01 -14.70
CA ASP A 176 -14.18 -10.92 -14.71
C ASP A 176 -14.70 -9.91 -13.68
N ASN A 177 -15.85 -9.30 -13.97
CA ASN A 177 -16.50 -8.27 -13.14
C ASN A 177 -15.59 -7.10 -12.76
N ILE A 178 -15.34 -6.20 -13.72
CA ILE A 178 -14.37 -5.12 -13.62
C ILE A 178 -15.09 -3.77 -13.65
N ILE A 179 -14.75 -2.88 -12.71
CA ILE A 179 -15.21 -1.49 -12.69
C ILE A 179 -13.98 -0.58 -12.71
N VAL A 180 -13.86 0.23 -13.75
CA VAL A 180 -12.90 1.35 -13.82
C VAL A 180 -13.69 2.65 -13.87
N ARG A 181 -13.46 3.55 -12.91
CA ARG A 181 -14.17 4.84 -12.83
C ARG A 181 -13.31 5.94 -12.20
N ASN A 182 -13.65 7.20 -12.49
CA ASN A 182 -13.00 8.39 -11.93
C ASN A 182 -11.46 8.44 -12.13
N SER A 183 -10.92 7.66 -13.06
CA SER A 183 -9.48 7.51 -13.28
C SER A 183 -9.00 8.35 -14.45
N ARG A 184 -7.72 8.74 -14.41
CA ARG A 184 -7.03 9.48 -15.48
C ARG A 184 -5.82 8.69 -15.93
N ALA A 185 -5.77 8.35 -17.21
CA ALA A 185 -4.59 7.75 -17.83
C ALA A 185 -4.08 8.65 -18.95
N GLU A 186 -2.82 9.04 -18.89
CA GLU A 186 -2.22 9.97 -19.85
C GLU A 186 -0.76 9.65 -20.13
N PHE A 187 -0.28 10.00 -21.32
CA PHE A 187 1.11 9.75 -21.72
C PHE A 187 1.55 8.28 -21.59
N ASN A 188 0.61 7.37 -21.80
CA ASN A 188 0.83 5.93 -21.98
C ASN A 188 0.61 5.60 -23.48
N VAL A 189 1.04 4.43 -23.97
CA VAL A 189 0.70 4.01 -25.35
C VAL A 189 -0.81 3.81 -25.47
N ALA A 190 -1.39 3.02 -24.56
CA ALA A 190 -2.82 2.94 -24.33
C ALA A 190 -3.18 3.55 -22.97
N GLY A 191 -4.26 4.33 -22.90
CA GLY A 191 -4.71 4.89 -21.63
C GLY A 191 -5.24 3.80 -20.69
N ILE A 192 -6.33 3.17 -21.11
CA ILE A 192 -7.02 2.10 -20.39
C ILE A 192 -7.31 0.99 -21.38
N GLU A 193 -6.92 -0.23 -21.03
CA GLU A 193 -7.15 -1.44 -21.81
C GLU A 193 -7.79 -2.51 -20.93
N ILE A 194 -8.86 -3.12 -21.44
CA ILE A 194 -9.58 -4.22 -20.79
C ILE A 194 -9.62 -5.37 -21.79
N GLU A 195 -8.90 -6.44 -21.47
CA GLU A 195 -8.84 -7.67 -22.27
C GLU A 195 -9.40 -8.82 -21.43
N ASN A 196 -10.58 -9.33 -21.79
CA ASN A 196 -11.32 -10.34 -21.03
C ASN A 196 -11.70 -11.57 -21.85
#